data_AF-A0AAV7YJU9-F1
#
_entry.id   AF-A0AAV7YJU9-F1
#
_cell.length_a   1.000
_cell.length_b   1.000
_cell.length_c   1.000
_cell.angle_alpha   90.00
_cell.angle_beta   90.00
_cell.angle_gamma   90.00
#
_symmetry.space_group_name_H-M   'P 1'
#
loop_
_entity.id
_entity.type
_entity.pdbx_description
1 polymer ?
#
loop_
_entity_poly.entity_id
_entity_poly.type
_entity_poly.pdbx_seq_one_letter_code
_entity_poly.pdbx_strand_id
1 'polypeptide(L)'
;MENKPQKNSQNCSKNKWIVATGIGILVSGVGYYFYNQQCCEKDLESDERTFIAIKPDGVQRKLIGEIVARFEKKGLKLVGCKLIQPSRKLAEKHYAEHKGKPFYEGLLDFITSGPVFAMVWEGKEVVSTARSLIGLTDPKKSPMNTIRGDFGIDVGRNIIHGSDSVESAQREIGLWFSKNELTRSSVTIEKWIYEN
;
A
#
# COMPACT_ATOMS: atom_id res chain seq x y z
N MET A 1 -28.08 -0.70 43.66
CA MET A 1 -27.66 0.58 43.07
C MET A 1 -26.37 0.24 42.34
N GLU A 2 -26.25 0.19 41.02
CA GLU A 2 -26.97 0.84 39.94
C GLU A 2 -26.91 -0.11 38.72
N ASN A 3 -27.94 -0.05 37.89
CA ASN A 3 -28.25 -1.02 36.86
C ASN A 3 -28.07 -0.37 35.48
N LYS A 4 -27.62 -1.17 34.50
CA LYS A 4 -27.68 -1.01 33.01
C LYS A 4 -26.48 -0.38 32.27
N PRO A 5 -26.31 -0.65 30.94
CA PRO A 5 -27.05 -1.59 30.09
C PRO A 5 -26.16 -2.52 29.22
N GLN A 6 -26.56 -3.79 29.10
CA GLN A 6 -26.38 -4.55 27.86
C GLN A 6 -27.15 -3.83 26.74
N LYS A 7 -26.48 -3.48 25.64
CA LYS A 7 -27.16 -3.07 24.41
C LYS A 7 -27.25 -4.25 23.45
N ASN A 8 -28.49 -4.64 23.24
CA ASN A 8 -29.03 -5.62 22.33
C ASN A 8 -28.38 -5.64 20.94
N SER A 9 -28.15 -6.86 20.45
CA SER A 9 -28.19 -7.18 19.02
C SER A 9 -29.57 -6.81 18.47
N GLN A 10 -29.67 -5.68 17.77
CA GLN A 10 -30.91 -5.26 17.11
C GLN A 10 -30.79 -5.38 15.59
N ASN A 11 -31.57 -6.31 15.05
CA ASN A 11 -32.34 -6.22 13.80
C ASN A 11 -31.66 -5.66 12.55
N CYS A 12 -31.14 -6.55 11.71
CA CYS A 12 -31.13 -6.32 10.27
C CYS A 12 -32.54 -6.63 9.72
N SER A 13 -33.46 -5.68 9.86
CA SER A 13 -34.71 -5.67 9.09
C SER A 13 -34.79 -4.35 8.34
N LYS A 14 -34.75 -4.41 7.00
CA LYS A 14 -35.74 -3.78 6.11
C LYS A 14 -35.27 -3.92 4.67
N ASN A 15 -36.05 -4.72 3.93
CA ASN A 15 -36.05 -4.81 2.48
C ASN A 15 -36.09 -3.42 1.84
N LYS A 16 -35.14 -3.13 0.93
CA LYS A 16 -35.31 -2.11 -0.11
C LYS A 16 -35.35 -2.83 -1.45
N TRP A 17 -36.55 -2.92 -2.01
CA TRP A 17 -36.76 -3.26 -3.41
C TRP A 17 -36.31 -2.08 -4.26
N ILE A 18 -35.25 -2.25 -5.06
CA ILE A 18 -34.96 -1.34 -6.16
C ILE A 18 -35.66 -1.92 -7.38
N VAL A 19 -36.72 -1.25 -7.83
CA VAL A 19 -37.40 -1.55 -9.10
C VAL A 19 -36.51 -0.99 -10.21
N ALA A 20 -35.78 -1.86 -10.92
CA ALA A 20 -35.10 -1.47 -12.15
C ALA A 20 -36.14 -1.42 -13.28
N THR A 21 -36.62 -0.22 -13.60
CA THR A 21 -37.34 0.06 -14.85
C THR A 21 -36.33 0.17 -15.98
N GLY A 22 -36.34 -0.77 -16.94
CA GLY A 22 -35.47 -0.66 -18.12
C GLY A 22 -35.57 -1.79 -19.13
N ILE A 23 -36.52 -1.64 -20.06
CA ILE A 23 -36.57 -2.12 -21.48
C ILE A 23 -36.37 -3.62 -21.71
N GLY A 24 -37.49 -4.32 -21.88
CA GLY A 24 -37.54 -5.72 -22.30
C GLY A 24 -37.21 -5.90 -23.79
N ILE A 25 -36.27 -6.80 -24.05
CA ILE A 25 -36.20 -7.56 -25.30
C ILE A 25 -36.55 -9.00 -24.92
N LEU A 26 -37.69 -9.49 -25.40
CA LEU A 26 -38.14 -10.87 -25.22
C LEU A 26 -37.32 -11.77 -26.15
N VAL A 27 -36.25 -12.38 -25.63
CA VAL A 27 -35.65 -13.58 -26.23
C VAL A 27 -35.95 -14.77 -25.32
N SER A 28 -36.58 -15.77 -25.89
CA SER A 28 -36.96 -17.03 -25.26
C SER A 28 -35.81 -17.73 -24.54
N GLY A 29 -36.02 -18.08 -23.27
CA GLY A 29 -35.84 -19.47 -22.86
C GLY A 29 -34.56 -19.92 -22.14
N VAL A 30 -33.71 -19.02 -21.63
CA VAL A 30 -32.65 -19.41 -20.67
C VAL A 30 -32.55 -18.37 -19.56
N GLY A 31 -33.11 -18.68 -18.39
CA GLY A 31 -33.00 -17.84 -17.20
C GLY A 31 -31.57 -17.87 -16.66
N TYR A 32 -30.78 -16.85 -16.95
CA TYR A 32 -29.53 -16.61 -16.25
C TYR A 32 -29.85 -16.04 -14.85
N TYR A 33 -29.76 -16.89 -13.83
CA TYR A 33 -29.76 -16.44 -12.45
C TYR A 33 -28.40 -15.78 -12.16
N PHE A 34 -28.37 -14.44 -12.19
CA PHE A 34 -27.28 -13.69 -11.61
C PHE A 34 -27.40 -13.77 -10.09
N TYR A 35 -26.60 -14.65 -9.47
CA TYR A 35 -26.36 -14.57 -8.02
C TYR A 35 -25.62 -13.27 -7.75
N ASN A 36 -26.35 -12.25 -7.31
CA ASN A 36 -25.74 -11.04 -6.80
C ASN A 36 -25.17 -11.37 -5.42
N GLN A 37 -23.88 -11.74 -5.39
CA GLN A 37 -23.14 -11.94 -4.17
C GLN A 37 -22.94 -10.56 -3.54
N GLN A 38 -23.90 -10.12 -2.75
CA GLN A 38 -23.71 -8.99 -1.86
C GLN A 38 -22.74 -9.47 -0.78
N CYS A 39 -21.43 -9.38 -1.07
CA CYS A 39 -20.41 -9.44 -0.04
C CYS A 39 -20.78 -8.39 1.00
N CYS A 40 -20.91 -8.81 2.25
CA CYS A 40 -21.03 -7.91 3.37
C CYS A 40 -19.79 -7.00 3.38
N GLU A 41 -19.93 -5.79 2.84
CA GLU A 41 -19.07 -4.65 3.18
C GLU A 41 -19.29 -4.39 4.67
N LYS A 42 -18.63 -5.18 5.51
CA LYS A 42 -18.11 -4.60 6.73
C LYS A 42 -17.10 -3.59 6.25
N ASP A 43 -17.41 -2.31 6.45
CA ASP A 43 -16.42 -1.25 6.38
C ASP A 43 -15.29 -1.65 7.34
N LEU A 44 -14.29 -2.36 6.81
CA LEU A 44 -12.97 -2.46 7.42
C LEU A 44 -12.53 -1.01 7.54
N GLU A 45 -12.60 -0.51 8.78
CA GLU A 45 -12.01 0.73 9.22
C GLU A 45 -10.69 0.93 8.47
N SER A 46 -10.60 1.99 7.65
CA SER A 46 -9.72 1.99 6.48
C SER A 46 -8.30 1.53 6.83
N ASP A 47 -7.93 0.34 6.39
CA ASP A 47 -6.63 -0.24 6.70
C ASP A 47 -5.51 0.75 6.29
N GLU A 48 -4.60 1.02 7.21
CA GLU A 48 -3.49 1.95 7.01
C GLU A 48 -2.67 1.53 5.78
N ARG A 49 -2.21 2.50 4.99
CA ARG A 49 -1.39 2.28 3.80
C ARG A 49 -0.08 3.05 3.87
N THR A 50 0.97 2.48 3.30
CA THR A 50 2.27 3.13 3.15
C THR A 50 2.76 3.07 1.70
N PHE A 51 3.51 4.09 1.28
CA PHE A 51 4.22 4.08 0.01
C PHE A 51 5.64 3.55 0.21
N ILE A 52 6.03 2.60 -0.63
CA ILE A 52 7.37 2.01 -0.65
C ILE A 52 7.90 2.10 -2.07
N ALA A 53 9.17 2.48 -2.23
CA ALA A 53 9.81 2.52 -3.53
C ALA A 53 11.20 1.87 -3.48
N ILE A 54 11.40 0.84 -4.31
CA ILE A 54 12.73 0.27 -4.55
C ILE A 54 13.44 1.18 -5.55
N LYS A 55 14.51 1.81 -5.09
CA LYS A 55 15.29 2.82 -5.83
C LYS A 55 16.06 2.18 -6.99
N PRO A 56 16.64 2.97 -7.91
CA PRO A 56 17.32 2.43 -9.08
C PRO A 56 18.44 1.44 -8.75
N ASP A 57 19.20 1.68 -7.68
CA ASP A 57 20.22 0.75 -7.20
C ASP A 57 19.63 -0.60 -6.76
N GLY A 58 18.49 -0.61 -6.07
CA GLY A 58 17.79 -1.84 -5.68
C GLY A 58 17.26 -2.63 -6.89
N VAL A 59 16.71 -1.92 -7.88
CA VAL A 59 16.22 -2.53 -9.12
C VAL A 59 17.38 -3.12 -9.94
N GLN A 60 18.45 -2.35 -10.16
CA GLN A 60 19.63 -2.81 -10.91
C GLN A 60 20.32 -4.00 -10.25
N ARG A 61 20.26 -4.10 -8.92
CA ARG A 61 20.77 -5.23 -8.15
C ARG A 61 19.82 -6.43 -8.09
N LYS A 62 18.70 -6.40 -8.82
CA LYS A 62 17.69 -7.48 -8.89
C LYS A 62 17.07 -7.83 -7.54
N LEU A 63 16.92 -6.84 -6.65
CA LEU A 63 16.38 -7.04 -5.29
C LEU A 63 14.86 -6.94 -5.19
N ILE A 64 14.13 -6.76 -6.30
CA ILE A 64 12.67 -6.59 -6.28
C ILE A 64 11.98 -7.76 -5.59
N GLY A 65 12.25 -9.00 -6.04
CA GLY A 65 11.58 -10.19 -5.49
C GLY A 65 11.91 -10.40 -4.01
N GLU A 66 13.17 -10.22 -3.62
CA GLU A 66 13.60 -10.36 -2.22
C GLU A 66 12.92 -9.33 -1.31
N ILE A 67 12.83 -8.06 -1.74
CA ILE A 67 12.19 -7.01 -0.97
C ILE A 67 10.68 -7.28 -0.87
N VAL A 68 9.99 -7.54 -1.98
CA VAL A 68 8.56 -7.84 -1.99
C VAL A 68 8.24 -9.02 -1.07
N ALA A 69 9.02 -10.10 -1.16
CA ALA A 69 8.84 -11.29 -0.34
C ALA A 69 8.93 -11.00 1.17
N ARG A 70 9.73 -10.02 1.61
CA ARG A 70 9.79 -9.64 3.04
C ARG A 70 8.51 -8.99 3.53
N PHE A 71 7.88 -8.16 2.70
CA PHE A 71 6.59 -7.54 3.03
C PHE A 71 5.46 -8.59 2.98
N GLU A 72 5.45 -9.48 1.97
CA GLU A 72 4.46 -10.56 1.87
C GLU A 72 4.56 -11.54 3.06
N LYS A 73 5.77 -11.98 3.41
CA LYS A 73 6.00 -12.88 4.55
C LYS A 73 5.63 -12.25 5.89
N LYS A 74 5.62 -10.92 5.99
CA LYS A 74 5.13 -10.21 7.17
C LYS A 74 3.60 -10.28 7.29
N GLY A 75 2.90 -10.61 6.20
CA GLY A 75 1.43 -10.62 6.12
C GLY A 75 0.84 -9.31 5.60
N LEU A 76 1.65 -8.40 5.08
CA LEU A 76 1.17 -7.14 4.52
C LEU A 76 0.56 -7.37 3.13
N LYS A 77 -0.44 -6.58 2.79
CA LYS A 77 -1.18 -6.71 1.53
C LYS A 77 -0.65 -5.75 0.48
N LEU A 78 -0.25 -6.26 -0.68
CA LEU A 78 0.13 -5.43 -1.83
C LEU A 78 -1.13 -4.95 -2.55
N VAL A 79 -1.43 -3.65 -2.49
CA VAL A 79 -2.63 -3.05 -3.10
C VAL A 79 -2.35 -2.24 -4.36
N GLY A 80 -1.08 -2.03 -4.69
CA GLY A 80 -0.67 -1.40 -5.95
C GLY A 80 0.82 -1.54 -6.16
N CYS A 81 1.24 -1.78 -7.40
CA CYS A 81 2.66 -1.74 -7.77
C CYS A 81 2.84 -1.35 -9.23
N LYS A 82 3.98 -0.72 -9.54
CA LYS A 82 4.41 -0.44 -10.92
C LYS A 82 5.91 -0.23 -11.00
N LEU A 83 6.49 -0.64 -12.13
CA LEU A 83 7.86 -0.32 -12.51
C LEU A 83 7.84 0.90 -13.43
N ILE A 84 8.43 2.01 -12.98
CA ILE A 84 8.45 3.26 -13.77
C ILE A 84 9.81 3.93 -13.70
N GLN A 85 10.19 4.67 -14.73
CA GLN A 85 11.29 5.63 -14.63
C GLN A 85 10.70 7.00 -14.25
N PRO A 86 10.95 7.50 -13.03
CA PRO A 86 10.32 8.73 -12.56
C PRO A 86 10.87 9.94 -13.33
N SER A 87 9.97 10.83 -13.75
CA SER A 87 10.37 12.13 -14.29
C SER A 87 11.00 13.00 -13.21
N ARG A 88 11.87 13.93 -13.60
CA ARG A 88 12.44 14.92 -12.66
C ARG A 88 11.36 15.73 -11.93
N LYS A 89 10.29 16.10 -12.62
CA LYS A 89 9.12 16.79 -12.03
C LYS A 89 8.43 15.96 -10.94
N LEU A 90 8.32 14.65 -11.13
CA LEU A 90 7.77 13.74 -10.10
C LEU A 90 8.71 13.65 -8.91
N ALA A 91 10.02 13.50 -9.16
CA ALA A 91 11.04 13.44 -8.12
C ALA A 91 11.12 14.73 -7.29
N GLU A 92 11.05 15.91 -7.93
CA GLU A 92 11.03 17.21 -7.26
C GLU A 92 9.82 17.38 -6.35
N LYS A 93 8.64 16.91 -6.78
CA LYS A 93 7.44 16.92 -5.93
C LYS A 93 7.56 15.98 -4.74
N HIS A 94 8.14 14.79 -4.97
CA HIS A 94 8.33 13.79 -3.91
C HIS A 94 9.33 14.27 -2.86
N TYR A 95 10.46 14.85 -3.28
CA TYR A 95 11.51 15.35 -2.40
C TYR A 95 11.42 16.84 -2.08
N ALA A 96 10.23 17.45 -2.20
CA ALA A 96 10.05 18.90 -2.02
C ALA A 96 10.58 19.41 -0.67
N GLU A 97 10.48 18.59 0.39
CA GLU A 97 10.97 18.88 1.74
C GLU A 97 12.51 18.92 1.85
N HIS A 98 13.23 18.45 0.83
CA HIS A 98 14.69 18.47 0.78
C HIS A 98 15.24 19.59 -0.10
N LYS A 99 14.37 20.41 -0.71
CA LYS A 99 14.79 21.52 -1.56
C LYS A 99 15.70 22.48 -0.78
N GLY A 100 16.83 22.84 -1.40
CA GLY A 100 17.85 23.70 -0.79
C GLY A 100 18.88 22.97 0.07
N LYS A 101 18.73 21.65 0.30
CA LYS A 101 19.80 20.85 0.93
C LYS A 101 20.91 20.54 -0.08
N PRO A 102 22.19 20.46 0.35
CA PRO A 102 23.32 20.29 -0.56
C PRO A 102 23.28 18.98 -1.37
N PHE A 103 22.58 17.96 -0.87
CA PHE A 103 22.42 16.66 -1.55
C PHE A 103 21.19 16.58 -2.46
N TYR A 104 20.36 17.64 -2.54
CA TYR A 104 19.07 17.60 -3.23
C TYR A 104 19.21 17.29 -4.72
N GLU A 105 20.11 17.98 -5.43
CA GLU A 105 20.33 17.75 -6.86
C GLU A 105 20.85 16.34 -7.13
N GLY A 106 21.84 15.88 -6.37
CA GLY A 106 22.34 14.51 -6.49
C GLY A 106 21.29 13.44 -6.19
N LEU A 107 20.33 13.73 -5.29
CA LEU A 107 19.19 12.84 -5.02
C LEU A 107 18.23 12.78 -6.21
N LEU A 108 17.94 13.92 -6.85
CA LEU A 108 17.10 13.97 -8.05
C LEU A 108 17.75 13.25 -9.23
N ASP A 109 19.04 13.50 -9.46
CA ASP A 109 19.80 12.84 -10.53
C ASP A 109 19.83 11.33 -10.30
N PHE A 110 20.05 10.91 -9.05
CA PHE A 110 20.05 9.50 -8.70
C PHE A 110 18.69 8.84 -8.90
N ILE A 111 17.60 9.39 -8.35
CA ILE A 111 16.29 8.74 -8.41
C ILE A 111 15.75 8.68 -9.84
N THR A 112 16.13 9.62 -10.71
CA THR A 112 15.70 9.66 -12.12
C THR A 112 16.64 8.92 -13.08
N SER A 113 17.81 8.48 -12.61
CA SER A 113 18.80 7.76 -13.43
C SER A 113 18.35 6.39 -13.95
N GLY A 114 17.29 5.81 -13.38
CA GLY A 114 16.82 4.49 -13.77
C GLY A 114 15.42 4.15 -13.26
N PRO A 115 14.96 2.92 -13.51
CA PRO A 115 13.64 2.47 -13.09
C PRO A 115 13.55 2.33 -11.56
N VAL A 116 12.38 2.66 -11.03
CA VAL A 116 11.96 2.52 -9.63
C VAL A 116 10.77 1.58 -9.59
N PHE A 117 10.78 0.64 -8.64
CA PHE A 117 9.62 -0.20 -8.37
C PHE A 117 8.81 0.42 -7.23
N ALA A 118 7.74 1.12 -7.59
CA ALA A 118 6.83 1.77 -6.67
C ALA A 118 5.75 0.79 -6.21
N MET A 119 5.42 0.82 -4.92
CA MET A 119 4.48 -0.09 -4.28
C MET A 119 3.61 0.65 -3.25
N VAL A 120 2.40 0.16 -3.05
CA VAL A 120 1.53 0.53 -1.93
C VAL A 120 1.21 -0.72 -1.14
N TRP A 121 1.55 -0.71 0.15
CA TRP A 121 1.29 -1.78 1.08
C TRP A 121 0.21 -1.36 2.08
N GLU A 122 -0.67 -2.29 2.42
CA GLU A 122 -1.79 -2.11 3.33
C GLU A 122 -1.67 -3.08 4.52
N GLY A 123 -2.04 -2.61 5.71
CA GLY A 123 -2.11 -3.40 6.92
C GLY A 123 -2.08 -2.54 8.20
N LYS A 124 -2.37 -3.16 9.35
CA LYS A 124 -2.32 -2.47 10.65
C LYS A 124 -0.92 -1.93 10.93
N GLU A 125 -0.82 -0.63 11.26
CA GLU A 125 0.44 0.07 11.57
C GLU A 125 1.53 -0.17 10.48
N VAL A 126 1.12 -0.22 9.22
CA VAL A 126 2.02 -0.60 8.11
C VAL A 126 3.14 0.42 7.91
N VAL A 127 2.94 1.71 8.19
CA VAL A 127 3.99 2.72 8.06
C VAL A 127 5.13 2.41 9.03
N SER A 128 4.83 2.22 10.32
CA SER A 128 5.85 1.92 11.33
C SER A 128 6.49 0.54 11.13
N THR A 129 5.67 -0.45 10.75
CA THR A 129 6.13 -1.82 10.44
C THR A 129 7.06 -1.83 9.23
N ALA A 130 6.72 -1.13 8.15
CA ALA A 130 7.54 -1.02 6.96
C ALA A 130 8.88 -0.34 7.26
N ARG A 131 8.88 0.75 8.04
CA ARG A 131 10.10 1.43 8.47
C ARG A 131 11.02 0.51 9.28
N SER A 132 10.45 -0.34 10.12
CA SER A 132 11.18 -1.33 10.90
C SER A 132 11.80 -2.42 10.01
N LEU A 133 11.07 -2.91 9.00
CA LEU A 133 11.59 -3.85 8.00
C LEU A 133 12.71 -3.23 7.14
N ILE A 134 12.57 -1.95 6.79
CA ILE A 134 13.54 -1.24 5.95
C ILE A 134 14.87 -1.03 6.68
N GLY A 135 14.84 -0.65 7.96
CA GLY A 135 16.01 -0.25 8.73
C GLY A 135 16.33 1.25 8.64
N LEU A 136 17.37 1.67 9.36
CA LEU A 136 17.76 3.08 9.47
C LEU A 136 18.22 3.66 8.12
N THR A 137 18.21 4.99 7.97
CA THR A 137 18.58 5.65 6.71
C THR A 137 20.01 5.33 6.27
N ASP A 138 20.93 5.25 7.23
CA ASP A 138 22.31 4.82 7.04
C ASP A 138 22.39 3.28 7.17
N PRO A 139 22.74 2.55 6.09
CA PRO A 139 22.89 1.10 6.15
C PRO A 139 23.88 0.61 7.20
N LYS A 140 24.96 1.36 7.46
CA LYS A 140 25.98 0.98 8.45
C LYS A 140 25.46 0.94 9.87
N LYS A 141 24.35 1.66 10.12
CA LYS A 141 23.66 1.71 11.42
C LYS A 141 22.39 0.84 11.43
N SER A 142 22.04 0.25 10.30
CA SER A 142 20.83 -0.55 10.18
C SER A 142 21.07 -1.94 10.80
N PRO A 143 20.14 -2.44 11.64
CA PRO A 143 20.27 -3.78 12.21
C PRO A 143 20.31 -4.86 11.12
N MET A 144 20.99 -5.98 11.41
CA MET A 144 20.91 -7.19 10.57
C MET A 144 19.47 -7.65 10.40
N ASN A 145 19.18 -8.29 9.26
CA ASN A 145 17.86 -8.72 8.81
C ASN A 145 16.89 -7.59 8.41
N THR A 146 17.29 -6.32 8.53
CA THR A 146 16.60 -5.22 7.84
C THR A 146 17.05 -5.13 6.39
N ILE A 147 16.22 -4.59 5.50
CA ILE A 147 16.57 -4.48 4.07
C ILE A 147 17.87 -3.72 3.87
N ARG A 148 18.06 -2.61 4.60
CA ARG A 148 19.29 -1.82 4.51
C ARG A 148 20.46 -2.46 5.23
N GLY A 149 20.24 -3.16 6.34
CA GLY A 149 21.30 -3.91 7.03
C GLY A 149 21.86 -5.05 6.19
N ASP A 150 21.00 -5.75 5.46
CA ASP A 150 21.41 -6.90 4.65
C ASP A 150 21.98 -6.51 3.28
N PHE A 151 21.47 -5.43 2.69
CA PHE A 151 21.79 -5.09 1.30
C PHE A 151 22.46 -3.73 1.10
N GLY A 152 22.41 -2.82 2.07
CA GLY A 152 23.00 -1.49 1.94
C GLY A 152 24.42 -1.41 2.47
N ILE A 153 25.21 -0.49 1.91
CA ILE A 153 26.57 -0.17 2.40
C ILE A 153 26.72 1.35 2.57
N ASP A 154 26.23 2.13 1.61
CA ASP A 154 26.34 3.59 1.58
C ASP A 154 24.96 4.24 1.71
N VAL A 155 24.89 5.37 2.41
CA VAL A 155 23.66 6.16 2.59
C VAL A 155 23.09 6.67 1.27
N GLY A 156 23.94 7.01 0.30
CA GLY A 156 23.52 7.46 -1.03
C GLY A 156 22.99 6.35 -1.93
N ARG A 157 23.16 5.07 -1.54
CA ARG A 157 22.75 3.85 -2.25
C ARG A 157 22.10 2.88 -1.27
N ASN A 158 21.07 3.38 -0.58
CA ASN A 158 20.36 2.66 0.48
C ASN A 158 19.09 1.92 0.01
N ILE A 159 19.00 1.60 -1.29
CA ILE A 159 18.12 0.59 -1.91
C ILE A 159 16.63 0.89 -1.94
N ILE A 160 16.06 1.44 -0.87
CA ILE A 160 14.61 1.53 -0.69
C ILE A 160 14.21 2.82 0.02
N HIS A 161 13.05 3.35 -0.34
CA HIS A 161 12.32 4.41 0.35
C HIS A 161 11.06 3.82 0.98
N GLY A 162 10.65 4.39 2.11
CA GLY A 162 9.33 4.15 2.69
C GLY A 162 8.89 5.37 3.49
N SER A 163 7.60 5.69 3.38
CA SER A 163 6.97 6.82 4.07
C SER A 163 7.30 6.83 5.56
N ASP A 164 7.52 8.02 6.13
CA ASP A 164 7.93 8.19 7.53
C ASP A 164 6.77 8.40 8.52
N SER A 165 5.59 8.70 7.99
CA SER A 165 4.37 9.03 8.72
C SER A 165 3.15 8.68 7.87
N VAL A 166 1.98 8.60 8.50
CA VAL A 166 0.71 8.33 7.81
C VAL A 166 0.39 9.49 6.85
N GLU A 167 0.69 10.72 7.25
CA GLU A 167 0.49 11.93 6.46
C GLU A 167 1.38 11.94 5.21
N SER A 168 2.68 11.60 5.37
CA SER A 168 3.58 11.42 4.23
C SER A 168 3.12 10.29 3.33
N ALA A 169 2.67 9.16 3.88
CA ALA A 169 2.17 8.04 3.11
C ALA A 169 0.97 8.42 2.22
N GLN A 170 -0.03 9.11 2.78
CA GLN A 170 -1.19 9.57 2.02
C GLN A 170 -0.79 10.50 0.86
N ARG A 171 0.10 11.46 1.12
CA ARG A 171 0.66 12.35 0.09
C ARG A 171 1.42 11.60 -0.98
N GLU A 172 2.32 10.71 -0.59
CA GLU A 172 3.16 9.94 -1.50
C GLU A 172 2.32 9.00 -2.36
N ILE A 173 1.36 8.27 -1.79
CA ILE A 173 0.43 7.42 -2.54
C ILE A 173 -0.33 8.26 -3.58
N GLY A 174 -0.90 9.41 -3.18
CA GLY A 174 -1.63 10.29 -4.09
C GLY A 174 -0.77 10.94 -5.17
N LEU A 175 0.54 11.07 -4.94
CA LEU A 175 1.49 11.57 -5.92
C LEU A 175 1.89 10.50 -6.94
N TRP A 176 2.09 9.26 -6.48
CA TRP A 176 2.62 8.17 -7.30
C TRP A 176 1.54 7.33 -7.96
N PHE A 177 0.33 7.23 -7.41
CA PHE A 177 -0.73 6.36 -7.90
C PHE A 177 -2.06 7.10 -8.09
N SER A 178 -2.74 6.81 -9.20
CA SER A 178 -4.16 7.16 -9.36
C SER A 178 -5.05 6.10 -8.70
N LYS A 179 -6.30 6.48 -8.36
CA LYS A 179 -7.22 5.61 -7.63
C LYS A 179 -7.51 4.27 -8.33
N ASN A 180 -7.46 4.23 -9.66
CA ASN A 180 -7.67 3.02 -10.47
C ASN A 180 -6.44 2.11 -10.55
N GLU A 181 -5.27 2.58 -10.11
CA GLU A 181 -4.06 1.73 -9.98
C GLU A 181 -4.01 0.99 -8.64
N LEU A 182 -4.98 1.22 -7.75
CA LEU A 182 -5.07 0.59 -6.44
C LEU A 182 -6.23 -0.41 -6.41
N THR A 183 -5.94 -1.62 -5.96
CA THR A 183 -6.94 -2.68 -5.81
C THR A 183 -7.57 -2.64 -4.42
N ARG A 184 -8.84 -3.05 -4.35
CA ARG A 184 -9.54 -3.35 -3.10
C ARG A 184 -9.87 -4.82 -3.13
N SER A 185 -9.18 -5.60 -2.31
CA SER A 185 -9.43 -7.02 -2.16
C SER A 185 -9.23 -7.45 -0.72
N SER A 186 -10.06 -8.37 -0.26
CA SER A 186 -9.80 -9.14 0.94
C SER A 186 -8.81 -10.25 0.62
N VAL A 187 -7.90 -10.53 1.56
CA VAL A 187 -7.01 -11.68 1.44
C VAL A 187 -7.47 -12.75 2.41
N THR A 188 -7.58 -13.99 1.94
CA THR A 188 -8.12 -15.11 2.73
C THR A 188 -7.34 -15.40 4.01
N ILE A 189 -6.10 -14.93 4.12
CA ILE A 189 -5.22 -15.13 5.26
C ILE A 189 -5.39 -14.08 6.37
N GLU A 190 -6.15 -12.99 6.14
CA GLU A 190 -6.28 -11.87 7.10
C GLU A 190 -6.70 -12.34 8.50
N LYS A 191 -7.64 -13.30 8.58
CA LYS A 191 -8.12 -13.90 9.84
C LYS A 191 -7.06 -14.65 10.66
N TRP A 192 -5.92 -14.99 10.05
CA TRP A 192 -4.80 -15.67 10.70
C TRP A 192 -3.65 -14.70 11.06
N ILE A 193 -3.74 -13.45 10.58
CA ILE A 193 -2.73 -12.40 10.83
C ILE A 193 -3.23 -11.46 11.94
N TYR A 194 -4.52 -11.11 11.92
CA TYR A 194 -5.12 -10.17 12.86
C TYR A 194 -6.11 -10.87 13.80
N GLU A 195 -6.03 -10.53 15.08
CA GLU A 195 -7.05 -10.87 16.07
C GLU A 195 -8.24 -9.92 15.89
N ASN A 196 -9.47 -10.48 15.87
CA ASN A 196 -10.72 -9.73 15.73
C ASN A 196 -11.10 -8.98 17.01
#